data_AF-A0AAJ1TBA0-F1
#
_entry.id   AF-A0AAJ1TBA0-F1
#
_cell.length_a   1.000
_cell.length_b   1.000
_cell.length_c   1.000
_cell.angle_alpha   90.00
_cell.angle_beta   90.00
_cell.angle_gamma   90.00
#
_symmetry.space_group_name_H-M   'P 1'
#
loop_
_entity.id
_entity.type
_entity.pdbx_description
1 polymer ?
#
loop_
_entity_poly.entity_id
_entity_poly.type
_entity_poly.pdbx_seq_one_letter_code
_entity_poly.pdbx_strand_id
1 'polypeptide(L)'
;MYAMTEAQVVRAAESSGAAGWVLGIGLAVLAVAVVGMLVWVVRKGIKTRAEESEPPSPESQPHKPDRPTHEEDFREDDQGEFPTDGSRLLPNELKGVSSHRAEPPEGGRPKHTPGHSGGFGSGGAGG
;
A
#
# COMPACT_ATOMS: atom_id res chain seq x y z
N MET A 1 3.58 -42.67 50.88
CA MET A 1 2.51 -42.85 49.88
C MET A 1 1.30 -42.07 50.41
N TYR A 2 1.05 -40.87 49.89
CA TYR A 2 0.02 -39.96 50.43
C TYR A 2 -1.34 -40.38 49.87
N ALA A 3 -2.14 -41.12 50.64
CA ALA A 3 -3.50 -41.46 50.27
C ALA A 3 -4.38 -40.24 50.54
N MET A 4 -4.64 -39.46 49.49
CA MET A 4 -5.63 -38.38 49.55
C MET A 4 -6.99 -38.99 49.84
N THR A 5 -7.58 -38.67 50.99
CA THR A 5 -8.86 -39.22 51.42
C THR A 5 -9.97 -38.73 50.48
N GLU A 6 -10.97 -39.56 50.23
CA GLU A 6 -12.03 -39.27 49.23
C GLU A 6 -12.74 -37.93 49.49
N ALA A 7 -12.83 -37.50 50.75
CA ALA A 7 -13.37 -36.20 51.14
C ALA A 7 -12.57 -35.01 50.56
N GLN A 8 -11.25 -35.15 50.38
CA GLN A 8 -10.44 -34.11 49.75
C GLN A 8 -10.64 -34.07 48.23
N VAL A 9 -10.88 -35.21 47.60
CA VAL A 9 -11.19 -35.29 46.16
C VAL A 9 -12.55 -34.65 45.87
N VAL A 10 -13.55 -34.91 46.71
CA VAL A 10 -14.89 -34.30 46.59
C VAL A 10 -14.83 -32.79 46.82
N ARG A 11 -14.16 -32.31 47.88
CA ARG A 11 -13.96 -30.86 48.09
C ARG A 11 -13.18 -30.19 46.95
N ALA A 12 -12.17 -30.86 46.40
CA ALA A 12 -11.43 -30.36 45.25
C ALA A 12 -12.34 -30.26 44.02
N ALA A 13 -13.18 -31.26 43.75
CA ALA A 13 -14.16 -31.25 42.66
C ALA A 13 -15.22 -30.15 42.83
N GLU A 14 -15.74 -29.94 44.05
CA GLU A 14 -16.66 -28.84 44.38
C GLU A 14 -16.00 -27.47 44.17
N SER A 15 -14.73 -27.31 44.58
CA SER A 15 -13.95 -26.08 44.36
C SER A 15 -13.57 -25.86 42.90
N SER A 16 -13.40 -26.94 42.12
CA SER A 16 -13.08 -26.90 40.69
C SER A 16 -14.29 -26.44 39.87
N GLY A 17 -15.51 -26.78 40.30
CA GLY A 17 -16.73 -26.21 39.76
C GLY A 17 -16.75 -24.69 39.96
N ALA A 18 -16.69 -24.21 41.20
CA ALA A 18 -16.70 -22.78 41.48
C ALA A 18 -15.54 -22.01 40.78
N ALA A 19 -14.33 -22.57 40.77
CA ALA A 19 -13.17 -21.97 40.09
C ALA A 19 -13.30 -22.00 38.56
N GLY A 20 -13.85 -23.07 37.99
CA GLY A 20 -14.03 -23.22 36.55
C GLY A 20 -15.01 -22.20 35.97
N TRP A 21 -16.06 -21.84 36.71
CA TRP A 21 -17.09 -20.93 36.22
C TRP A 21 -16.60 -19.49 36.25
N VAL A 22 -15.82 -19.12 37.28
CA VAL A 22 -15.14 -17.82 37.37
C VAL A 22 -14.13 -17.66 36.24
N LEU A 23 -13.33 -18.69 35.96
CA LEU A 23 -12.39 -18.67 34.82
C LEU A 23 -13.12 -18.60 33.48
N GLY A 24 -14.22 -19.35 33.30
CA GLY A 24 -15.03 -19.33 32.08
C GLY A 24 -15.64 -17.96 31.80
N ILE A 25 -16.24 -17.32 32.83
CA ILE A 25 -16.79 -15.96 32.70
C ILE A 25 -15.67 -14.95 32.44
N GLY A 26 -14.53 -15.06 33.14
CA GLY A 26 -13.38 -14.20 32.92
C GLY A 26 -12.87 -14.24 31.48
N LEU A 27 -12.74 -15.44 30.90
CA LEU A 27 -12.34 -15.62 29.50
C LEU A 27 -13.39 -15.10 28.52
N ALA A 28 -14.68 -15.30 28.80
CA ALA A 28 -15.76 -14.78 27.96
C ALA A 28 -15.77 -13.23 27.95
N VAL A 29 -15.62 -12.60 29.11
CA VAL A 29 -15.52 -11.14 29.23
C VAL A 29 -14.29 -10.62 28.49
N LEU A 30 -13.14 -11.28 28.63
CA LEU A 30 -11.92 -10.92 27.91
C LEU A 30 -12.12 -11.01 26.39
N ALA A 31 -12.74 -12.09 25.91
CA ALA A 31 -13.04 -12.26 24.49
C ALA A 31 -13.96 -11.15 23.96
N VAL A 32 -15.03 -10.82 24.68
CA VAL A 32 -15.93 -9.72 24.32
C VAL A 32 -15.22 -8.37 24.34
N ALA A 33 -14.35 -8.13 25.32
CA ALA A 33 -13.56 -6.90 25.40
C ALA A 33 -12.61 -6.75 24.21
N VAL A 34 -11.91 -7.82 23.83
CA VAL A 34 -11.02 -7.83 22.66
C VAL A 34 -11.80 -7.58 21.37
N VAL A 35 -12.93 -8.27 21.17
CA VAL A 35 -13.79 -8.07 19.99
C VAL A 35 -14.33 -6.63 19.95
N GLY A 36 -14.84 -6.12 21.07
CA GLY A 36 -15.33 -4.76 21.19
C GLY A 36 -14.25 -3.71 20.88
N MET A 37 -13.03 -3.92 21.37
CA MET A 37 -11.89 -3.07 21.07
C MET A 37 -11.56 -3.06 19.57
N LEU A 38 -11.52 -4.22 18.91
CA LEU A 38 -11.26 -4.31 17.47
C LEU A 38 -12.33 -3.57 16.65
N VAL A 39 -13.61 -3.77 16.97
CA VAL A 39 -14.71 -3.08 16.32
C VAL A 39 -14.60 -1.56 16.51
N TRP A 40 -14.24 -1.12 17.71
CA TRP A 40 -14.06 0.30 18.01
C TRP A 40 -12.92 0.92 17.21
N VAL A 41 -11.76 0.26 17.12
CA VAL A 41 -10.61 0.74 16.32
C VAL A 41 -10.99 0.87 14.85
N VAL A 42 -11.66 -0.12 14.27
CA VAL A 42 -12.10 -0.07 12.87
C VAL A 42 -13.09 1.07 12.64
N ARG A 43 -14.10 1.22 13.51
CA ARG A 43 -15.06 2.33 13.42
C ARG A 43 -14.39 3.69 13.55
N LYS A 44 -13.42 3.83 14.44
CA LYS A 44 -12.64 5.07 14.61
C LYS A 44 -11.86 5.39 13.34
N GLY A 45 -11.19 4.40 12.74
CA GLY A 45 -10.45 4.58 11.48
C GLY A 45 -11.35 5.00 10.32
N ILE A 46 -12.53 4.39 10.18
CA ILE A 46 -13.52 4.79 9.16
C ILE A 46 -13.98 6.22 9.37
N LYS A 47 -14.30 6.60 10.62
CA LYS A 47 -14.73 7.96 10.95
C LYS A 47 -13.65 8.99 10.59
N THR A 48 -12.38 8.72 10.92
CA THR A 48 -11.27 9.61 10.58
C THR A 48 -11.14 9.79 9.06
N ARG A 49 -11.27 8.72 8.26
CA ARG A 49 -11.26 8.85 6.79
C ARG A 49 -12.46 9.61 6.23
N ALA A 50 -13.62 9.53 6.88
CA ALA A 50 -14.81 10.26 6.46
C ALA A 50 -14.74 11.77 6.78
N GLU A 51 -13.85 12.18 7.68
CA GLU A 51 -13.55 13.59 7.98
C GLU A 51 -12.55 14.20 6.96
N GLU A 52 -11.91 13.38 6.12
CA GLU A 52 -11.12 13.84 4.99
C GLU A 52 -12.04 14.31 3.86
N SER A 53 -11.64 15.36 3.14
CA SER A 53 -12.37 15.84 1.96
C SER A 53 -12.55 14.71 0.95
N GLU A 54 -13.77 14.58 0.42
CA GLU A 54 -14.08 13.60 -0.61
C GLU A 54 -13.12 13.78 -1.81
N PRO A 55 -12.60 12.69 -2.41
CA PRO A 55 -11.77 12.79 -3.60
C PRO A 55 -12.46 13.66 -4.66
N PRO A 56 -11.71 14.53 -5.37
CA PRO A 56 -12.29 15.42 -6.35
C PRO A 56 -13.08 14.60 -7.37
N SER A 57 -14.33 14.99 -7.58
CA SER A 57 -15.17 14.37 -8.59
C SER A 57 -14.57 14.55 -9.99
N PRO A 58 -14.82 13.65 -10.95
CA PRO A 58 -14.27 13.75 -12.31
C PRO A 58 -14.59 15.08 -13.00
N GLU A 59 -15.73 15.67 -12.71
CA GLU A 59 -16.15 16.99 -13.18
C GLU A 59 -15.45 18.16 -12.47
N SER A 60 -14.91 17.95 -11.27
CA SER A 60 -14.07 18.92 -10.56
C SER A 60 -12.58 18.83 -10.95
N GLN A 61 -12.22 17.86 -11.80
CA GLN A 61 -10.87 17.78 -12.36
C GLN A 61 -10.57 19.01 -13.21
N PRO A 62 -9.34 19.54 -13.16
CA PRO A 62 -8.91 20.62 -14.05
C PRO A 62 -9.16 20.24 -15.51
N HIS A 63 -10.03 20.98 -16.19
CA HIS A 63 -10.21 20.82 -17.62
C HIS A 63 -8.97 21.28 -18.37
N LYS A 64 -8.67 20.59 -19.47
CA LYS A 64 -7.58 21.00 -20.35
C LYS A 64 -7.85 22.44 -20.82
N PRO A 65 -6.89 23.37 -20.66
CA PRO A 65 -7.07 24.74 -21.13
C PRO A 65 -7.18 24.78 -22.65
N ASP A 66 -7.91 25.77 -23.17
CA ASP A 66 -8.13 25.98 -24.62
C ASP A 66 -6.82 26.14 -25.40
N ARG A 67 -5.76 26.58 -24.72
CA ARG A 67 -4.43 26.78 -25.29
C ARG A 67 -3.39 26.17 -24.33
N PRO A 68 -2.30 25.59 -24.84
CA PRO A 68 -1.20 25.14 -23.99
C PRO A 68 -0.66 26.33 -23.19
N THR A 69 -0.71 26.23 -21.86
CA THR A 69 -0.17 27.24 -20.93
C THR A 69 1.24 26.90 -20.46
N HIS A 70 1.81 25.76 -20.87
CA HIS A 70 3.19 25.41 -20.57
C HIS A 70 4.11 25.74 -21.74
N GLU A 71 5.34 26.14 -21.44
CA GLU A 71 6.43 26.08 -22.40
C GLU A 71 6.76 24.61 -22.66
N GLU A 72 6.73 24.18 -23.92
CA GLU A 72 7.20 22.85 -24.28
C GLU A 72 8.74 22.88 -24.27
N ASP A 73 9.36 22.12 -23.38
CA ASP A 73 10.80 21.90 -23.43
C ASP A 73 11.09 20.69 -24.31
N PHE A 74 11.73 20.93 -25.44
CA PHE A 74 12.19 19.87 -26.33
C PHE A 74 13.56 19.41 -25.85
N ARG A 75 13.61 18.15 -25.42
CA ARG A 75 14.86 17.45 -25.15
C ARG A 75 15.30 16.76 -26.43
N GLU A 76 16.57 16.90 -26.79
CA GLU A 76 17.15 16.12 -27.88
C GLU A 76 17.01 14.64 -27.49
N ASP A 77 16.70 13.75 -28.45
CA ASP A 77 16.81 12.32 -28.17
C ASP A 77 18.27 12.06 -27.80
N ASP A 78 18.49 11.59 -26.57
CA ASP A 78 19.82 11.29 -26.05
C ASP A 78 20.43 10.23 -26.98
N GLN A 79 21.42 10.61 -27.80
CA GLN A 79 22.12 9.71 -28.74
C GLN A 79 23.05 8.71 -28.02
N GLY A 80 22.74 8.38 -26.76
CA GLY A 80 23.45 7.39 -25.98
C GLY A 80 23.04 5.99 -26.43
N GLU A 81 23.85 5.38 -27.29
CA GLU A 81 23.75 3.94 -27.56
C GLU A 81 24.04 3.17 -26.26
N PHE A 82 23.08 2.36 -25.81
CA PHE A 82 23.33 1.45 -24.69
C PHE A 82 24.35 0.37 -25.10
N PRO A 83 25.24 -0.07 -24.20
CA PRO A 83 26.19 -1.14 -24.52
C PRO A 83 25.46 -2.40 -25.00
N THR A 84 25.81 -2.88 -26.20
CA THR A 84 25.22 -4.08 -26.82
C THR A 84 25.89 -5.37 -26.35
N ASP A 85 27.00 -5.25 -25.61
CA ASP A 85 27.81 -6.35 -25.08
C ASP A 85 27.29 -6.89 -23.73
N GLY A 86 26.17 -6.34 -23.22
CA GLY A 86 25.57 -6.75 -21.95
C GLY A 86 26.28 -6.18 -20.71
N SER A 87 27.26 -5.28 -20.89
CA SER A 87 27.89 -4.57 -19.79
C SER A 87 26.90 -3.59 -19.13
N ARG A 88 27.07 -3.37 -17.82
CA ARG A 88 26.27 -2.39 -17.08
C ARG A 88 26.88 -1.00 -17.30
N LEU A 89 26.07 -0.07 -17.79
CA LEU A 89 26.45 1.34 -17.91
C LEU A 89 26.42 1.99 -16.52
N LEU A 90 27.56 2.51 -16.06
CA LEU A 90 27.65 3.23 -14.79
C LEU A 90 27.18 4.70 -14.95
N PRO A 91 26.70 5.36 -13.87
CA PRO A 91 26.18 6.72 -13.97
C PRO A 91 27.16 7.75 -14.55
N ASN A 92 28.46 7.57 -14.31
CA ASN A 92 29.53 8.41 -14.85
C ASN A 92 29.89 8.09 -16.31
N GLU A 93 29.37 7.00 -16.87
CA GLU A 93 29.58 6.57 -18.25
C GLU A 93 28.43 7.00 -19.17
N LEU A 94 27.37 7.61 -18.61
CA LEU A 94 26.28 8.23 -19.36
C LEU A 94 26.79 9.44 -20.15
N LYS A 95 27.12 9.21 -21.42
CA LYS A 95 27.44 10.26 -22.39
C LYS A 95 26.14 10.63 -23.12
N GLY A 96 25.64 11.83 -22.90
CA GLY A 96 24.36 12.26 -23.48
C GLY A 96 23.56 13.26 -22.67
N VAL A 97 24.03 13.68 -21.49
CA VAL A 97 23.37 14.75 -20.71
C VAL A 97 23.61 16.09 -21.39
N SER A 98 22.89 16.36 -22.49
CA SER A 98 22.88 17.67 -23.13
C SER A 98 22.17 18.67 -22.20
N SER A 99 22.76 19.85 -22.04
CA SER A 99 22.14 21.01 -21.37
C SER A 99 21.48 21.97 -22.37
N HIS A 100 21.50 21.61 -23.66
CA HIS A 100 20.96 22.41 -24.74
C HIS A 100 19.50 22.03 -25.00
N ARG A 101 18.68 23.05 -25.24
CA ARG A 101 17.30 22.88 -25.68
C ARG A 101 17.32 22.46 -27.15
N ALA A 102 16.68 21.33 -27.45
CA ALA A 102 16.55 20.86 -28.82
C ALA A 102 15.52 21.68 -29.60
N GLU A 103 15.62 21.65 -30.92
CA GLU A 103 14.58 22.22 -31.77
C GLU A 103 13.35 21.28 -31.80
N PRO A 104 12.13 21.83 -31.95
CA PRO A 104 10.93 21.01 -32.06
C PRO A 104 11.04 20.03 -33.25
N PRO A 105 10.76 18.73 -33.07
CA PRO A 105 10.78 17.78 -34.18
C PRO A 105 9.74 18.15 -35.24
N GLU A 106 10.05 17.92 -36.52
CA GLU A 106 9.10 18.10 -37.62
C GLU A 106 7.86 17.21 -37.39
N GLY A 107 6.71 17.83 -37.06
CA GLY A 107 5.47 17.13 -36.71
C GLY A 107 5.09 17.15 -35.23
N GLY A 108 5.92 17.71 -34.36
CA GLY A 108 5.68 17.81 -32.91
C GLY A 108 5.90 16.49 -32.17
N ARG A 109 5.83 16.52 -30.83
CA ARG A 109 6.04 15.33 -30.00
C ARG A 109 5.01 14.25 -30.34
N PRO A 110 5.41 12.96 -30.52
CA PRO A 110 4.46 11.88 -30.73
C PRO A 110 3.43 11.88 -29.60
N LYS A 111 2.16 12.04 -29.98
CA LYS A 111 1.04 11.97 -29.04
C LYS A 111 0.89 10.52 -28.61
N HIS A 112 0.70 10.29 -27.32
CA HIS A 112 0.41 8.95 -26.82
C HIS A 112 -0.85 8.43 -27.51
N THR A 113 -0.70 7.37 -28.32
CA THR A 113 -1.81 6.65 -28.92
C THR A 113 -2.27 5.55 -27.97
N PRO A 114 -3.59 5.31 -27.83
CA PRO A 114 -4.10 4.20 -27.04
C PRO A 114 -3.48 2.88 -27.54
N GLY A 115 -2.87 2.12 -26.65
CA GLY A 115 -2.16 0.86 -26.98
C GLY A 115 -0.63 0.96 -27.00
N HIS A 116 -0.05 2.16 -26.97
CA HIS A 116 1.40 2.37 -26.83
C HIS A 116 1.72 3.05 -25.48
N SER A 117 1.27 2.45 -24.39
CA SER A 117 1.72 2.80 -23.04
C SER A 117 2.90 1.88 -22.71
N GLY A 118 4.10 2.45 -22.58
CA GLY A 118 5.22 1.74 -21.97
C GLY A 118 4.76 1.17 -20.63
N GLY A 119 4.69 -0.15 -20.53
CA GLY A 119 4.21 -0.84 -19.34
C GLY A 119 5.15 -0.59 -18.17
N PHE A 120 4.79 0.33 -17.28
CA PHE A 120 5.46 0.47 -16.00
C PHE A 120 5.03 -0.71 -15.12
N GLY A 121 5.95 -1.64 -14.85
CA GLY A 121 5.88 -2.54 -13.70
C GLY A 121 5.02 -3.79 -13.84
N SER A 122 5.38 -4.73 -14.72
CA SER A 122 5.02 -6.14 -14.53
C SER A 122 5.92 -6.78 -13.45
N GLY A 123 5.81 -6.30 -12.21
CA GLY A 123 6.38 -6.95 -11.03
C GLY A 123 5.50 -8.13 -10.63
N GLY A 124 5.59 -9.24 -11.36
CA GLY A 124 4.96 -10.50 -10.97
C GLY A 124 5.73 -11.14 -9.81
N ALA A 125 5.02 -11.51 -8.74
CA ALA A 125 5.57 -12.31 -7.66
C ALA A 125 6.04 -13.66 -8.21
N GLY A 126 7.33 -13.96 -8.06
CA GLY A 126 7.87 -15.28 -8.32
C GLY A 126 7.23 -16.28 -7.36
N GLY A 127 6.54 -17.28 -7.93
CA GLY A 127 6.25 -18.56 -7.29
C GLY A 127 7.32 -19.58 -7.62
#